data_AF-A0A8H7WAL2-F1
#
_entry.id   AF-A0A8H7WAL2-F1
#
_cell.length_a   1.000
_cell.length_b   1.000
_cell.length_c   1.000
_cell.angle_alpha   90.00
_cell.angle_beta   90.00
_cell.angle_gamma   90.00
#
_symmetry.space_group_name_H-M   'P 1'
#
loop_
_entity.id
_entity.type
_entity.pdbx_description
1 polymer ?
#
loop_
_entity_poly.entity_id
_entity_poly.type
_entity_poly.pdbx_seq_one_letter_code
_entity_poly.pdbx_strand_id
1 'polypeptide(L)'
;MNHVQRLNELMTKPWVEDWLKGEEVLSLKPGNENWLFIAWVFGRAKIFEDLANHLIRSIRVDDDGYCRSTRDEPLIKPLSAGIIEPITGIRKEVIRQLLAPAYSDFKLYDSRKRLICQRGKTRDNRAACDTSIYYSLSISLVRIGLLSLKLPIQIQYNVNELCSKLRSITIERFDPTHMCGPTCKYNENIRRTLVAIPSPVKTFHVEHMRRQREALG
;
A
#
# COMPACT_ATOMS: atom_id res chain seq x y z
N MET A 1 10.39 5.30 38.66
CA MET A 1 8.98 5.50 38.25
C MET A 1 8.44 6.64 39.10
N ASN A 2 8.15 7.80 38.50
CA ASN A 2 7.91 9.06 39.25
C ASN A 2 6.48 9.12 39.81
N HIS A 3 6.33 9.71 41.00
CA HIS A 3 5.07 9.80 41.77
C HIS A 3 3.90 10.44 40.98
N VAL A 4 4.21 11.32 40.02
CA VAL A 4 3.25 11.97 39.11
C VAL A 4 2.65 10.98 38.10
N GLN A 5 3.41 9.99 37.67
CA GLN A 5 2.97 9.01 36.67
C GLN A 5 1.89 8.08 37.23
N ARG A 6 2.03 7.66 38.49
CA ARG A 6 1.02 6.88 39.22
C ARG A 6 -0.30 7.64 39.45
N LEU A 7 -0.24 8.95 39.68
CA LEU A 7 -1.44 9.76 39.88
C LEU A 7 -2.26 9.89 38.59
N ASN A 8 -1.60 10.07 37.44
CA ASN A 8 -2.28 10.13 36.14
C ASN A 8 -2.92 8.79 35.74
N GLU A 9 -2.28 7.67 36.05
CA GLU A 9 -2.82 6.31 35.81
C GLU A 9 -4.08 6.02 36.66
N LEU A 10 -4.12 6.51 37.91
CA LEU A 10 -5.26 6.32 38.80
C LEU A 10 -6.50 7.16 38.43
N MET A 11 -6.31 8.36 37.88
CA MET A 11 -7.44 9.23 37.51
C MET A 11 -8.10 8.85 36.17
N THR A 12 -7.34 8.29 35.24
CA THR A 12 -7.84 7.99 33.89
C THR A 12 -8.54 6.65 33.83
N LYS A 13 -8.06 5.66 34.59
CA LYS A 13 -8.57 4.27 34.67
C LYS A 13 -10.10 4.12 34.58
N PRO A 14 -10.91 4.81 35.41
CA PRO A 14 -12.37 4.61 35.43
C PRO A 14 -13.07 5.01 34.13
N TRP A 15 -12.43 5.84 33.31
CA TRP A 15 -13.05 6.49 32.15
C TRP A 15 -12.53 5.94 30.81
N VAL A 16 -11.47 5.13 30.81
CA VAL A 16 -10.81 4.64 29.59
C VAL A 16 -11.77 3.85 28.71
N GLU A 17 -12.60 2.99 29.29
CA GLU A 17 -13.56 2.19 28.53
C GLU A 17 -14.66 3.04 27.88
N ASP A 18 -15.14 4.08 28.58
CA ASP A 18 -16.14 5.00 28.04
C ASP A 18 -15.54 5.93 26.97
N TRP A 19 -14.32 6.42 27.17
CA TRP A 19 -13.64 7.30 26.22
C TRP A 19 -13.27 6.60 24.92
N LEU A 20 -12.91 5.32 25.00
CA LEU A 20 -12.49 4.53 23.86
C LEU A 20 -13.64 3.72 23.23
N LYS A 21 -14.88 4.00 23.64
CA LYS A 21 -16.06 3.34 23.08
C LYS A 21 -16.15 3.55 21.57
N GLY A 22 -16.20 2.44 20.84
CA GLY A 22 -16.29 2.45 19.36
C GLY A 22 -14.94 2.67 18.65
N GLU A 23 -13.81 2.54 19.35
CA GLU A 23 -12.46 2.67 18.79
C GLU A 23 -12.22 1.82 17.52
N GLU A 24 -12.81 0.63 17.44
CA GLU A 24 -12.72 -0.27 16.28
C GLU A 24 -13.19 0.41 14.97
N VAL A 25 -14.24 1.22 15.06
CA VAL A 25 -14.80 1.93 13.89
C VAL A 25 -14.13 3.28 13.71
N LEU A 26 -13.81 3.98 14.81
CA LEU A 26 -13.26 5.33 14.75
C LEU A 26 -11.80 5.34 14.28
N SER A 27 -10.99 4.40 14.73
CA SER A 27 -9.55 4.36 14.42
C SER A 27 -9.24 4.23 12.92
N LEU A 28 -10.11 3.55 12.17
CA LEU A 28 -9.93 3.30 10.74
C LEU A 28 -10.53 4.39 9.83
N LYS A 29 -11.14 5.44 10.41
CA LYS A 29 -11.70 6.54 9.60
C LYS A 29 -10.59 7.41 8.99
N PRO A 30 -10.79 7.96 7.78
CA PRO A 30 -9.86 8.94 7.22
C PRO A 30 -9.66 10.16 8.14
N GLY A 31 -8.41 10.53 8.42
CA GLY A 31 -8.05 11.62 9.33
C GLY A 31 -7.86 11.20 10.80
N ASN A 32 -8.06 9.92 11.12
CA ASN A 32 -7.91 9.38 12.47
C ASN A 32 -6.61 8.58 12.65
N GLU A 33 -5.60 8.80 11.81
CA GLU A 33 -4.32 8.07 11.84
C GLU A 33 -3.59 8.23 13.20
N ASN A 34 -3.85 9.31 13.92
CA ASN A 34 -3.33 9.55 15.28
C ASN A 34 -3.85 8.55 16.32
N TRP A 35 -4.86 7.75 16.00
CA TRP A 35 -5.28 6.63 16.84
C TRP A 35 -4.17 5.59 17.06
N LEU A 36 -3.12 5.56 16.23
CA LEU A 36 -1.93 4.76 16.51
C LEU A 36 -1.30 5.14 17.85
N PHE A 37 -1.21 6.44 18.15
CA PHE A 37 -0.66 6.90 19.42
C PHE A 37 -1.61 6.62 20.58
N ILE A 38 -2.92 6.82 20.39
CA ILE A 38 -3.93 6.51 21.40
C ILE A 38 -3.88 5.02 21.75
N ALA A 39 -3.93 4.15 20.74
CA ALA A 39 -3.87 2.71 20.92
C ALA A 39 -2.56 2.26 21.57
N TRP A 40 -1.44 2.90 21.21
CA TRP A 40 -0.14 2.69 21.83
C TRP A 40 -0.15 3.00 23.33
N VAL A 41 -0.63 4.18 23.71
CA VAL A 41 -0.67 4.66 25.11
C VAL A 41 -1.60 3.81 25.96
N PHE A 42 -2.79 3.47 25.45
CA PHE A 42 -3.80 2.73 26.21
C PHE A 42 -3.69 1.20 26.07
N GLY A 43 -2.66 0.68 25.40
CA GLY A 43 -2.44 -0.76 25.27
C GLY A 43 -3.48 -1.49 24.40
N ARG A 44 -4.08 -0.80 23.42
CA ARG A 44 -5.11 -1.36 22.52
C ARG A 44 -4.46 -2.08 21.33
N ALA A 45 -3.84 -3.23 21.61
CA ALA A 45 -3.00 -3.96 20.66
C ALA A 45 -3.68 -4.28 19.31
N LYS A 46 -4.94 -4.71 19.34
CA LYS A 46 -5.69 -5.03 18.13
C LYS A 46 -5.94 -3.79 17.26
N ILE A 47 -6.38 -2.69 17.87
CA ILE A 47 -6.60 -1.41 17.19
C ILE A 47 -5.30 -0.88 16.57
N PHE A 48 -4.20 -0.98 17.33
CA PHE A 48 -2.88 -0.60 16.85
C PHE A 48 -2.46 -1.39 15.61
N GLU A 49 -2.63 -2.72 15.65
CA GLU A 49 -2.28 -3.59 14.54
C GLU A 49 -3.17 -3.37 13.31
N ASP A 50 -4.49 -3.32 13.49
CA ASP A 50 -5.44 -3.09 12.41
C ASP A 50 -5.17 -1.75 11.72
N LEU A 51 -4.93 -0.69 12.50
CA LEU A 51 -4.61 0.63 11.95
C LEU A 51 -3.24 0.65 11.28
N ALA A 52 -2.21 0.05 11.87
CA ALA A 52 -0.88 0.02 11.25
C ALA A 52 -0.89 -0.74 9.91
N ASN A 53 -1.64 -1.85 9.84
CA ASN A 53 -1.87 -2.59 8.60
C ASN A 53 -2.67 -1.77 7.57
N HIS A 54 -3.68 -1.04 8.02
CA HIS A 54 -4.44 -0.13 7.19
C HIS A 54 -3.55 0.97 6.58
N LEU A 55 -2.67 1.58 7.38
CA LEU A 55 -1.79 2.66 6.94
C LEU A 55 -0.83 2.25 5.83
N ILE A 56 -0.32 1.00 5.82
CA ILE A 56 0.50 0.50 4.70
C ILE A 56 -0.19 0.73 3.35
N ARG A 57 -1.53 0.59 3.33
CA ARG A 57 -2.31 0.66 2.10
C ARG A 57 -2.84 2.06 1.78
N SER A 58 -3.07 2.89 2.79
CA SER A 58 -3.83 4.13 2.66
C SER A 58 -2.97 5.40 2.70
N ILE A 59 -1.79 5.37 3.33
CA ILE A 59 -0.94 6.57 3.41
C ILE A 59 -0.26 6.87 2.07
N ARG A 60 -0.04 8.17 1.85
CA ARG A 60 0.77 8.69 0.75
C ARG A 60 2.14 9.11 1.27
N VAL A 61 3.07 9.25 0.34
CA VAL A 61 4.40 9.80 0.60
C VAL A 61 4.56 10.97 -0.37
N ASP A 62 4.88 12.14 0.16
CA ASP A 62 5.15 13.33 -0.64
C ASP A 62 6.57 13.31 -1.24
N ASP A 63 6.90 14.34 -2.01
CA ASP A 63 8.18 14.43 -2.73
C ASP A 63 9.39 14.53 -1.79
N ASP A 64 9.17 14.99 -0.56
CA ASP A 64 10.18 15.09 0.49
C ASP A 64 10.32 13.77 1.29
N GLY A 65 9.52 12.75 0.96
CA GLY A 65 9.53 11.46 1.63
C GLY A 65 8.73 11.40 2.93
N TYR A 66 7.93 12.42 3.24
CA TYR A 66 7.10 12.45 4.44
C TYR A 66 5.77 11.73 4.22
N CYS A 67 5.32 11.05 5.27
CA CYS A 67 4.02 10.38 5.25
C CYS A 67 2.89 11.40 5.38
N ARG A 68 1.91 11.27 4.48
CA ARG A 68 0.67 12.03 4.50
C ARG A 68 -0.52 11.13 4.80
N SER A 69 -1.44 11.67 5.57
CA SER A 69 -2.72 11.04 5.92
C SER A 69 -3.57 10.81 4.68
N THR A 70 -4.68 10.11 4.86
CA THR A 70 -5.70 9.93 3.83
C THR A 70 -6.35 11.25 3.38
N ARG A 71 -6.23 12.32 4.17
CA ARG A 71 -6.69 13.68 3.85
C ARG A 71 -5.59 14.57 3.26
N ASP A 72 -4.44 13.99 2.93
CA ASP A 72 -3.25 14.70 2.46
C ASP A 72 -2.64 15.68 3.50
N GLU A 73 -2.90 15.44 4.78
CA GLU A 73 -2.30 16.21 5.87
C GLU A 73 -1.02 15.52 6.36
N PRO A 74 0.00 16.26 6.82
CA PRO A 74 1.17 15.65 7.47
C PRO A 74 0.73 14.79 8.66
N LEU A 75 1.31 13.60 8.82
CA LEU A 75 1.07 12.81 10.03
C LEU A 75 1.61 13.56 11.26
N ILE A 76 0.71 13.93 12.17
CA ILE A 76 1.02 14.75 13.33
C ILE A 76 1.71 13.87 14.39
N LYS A 77 2.85 14.34 14.91
CA LYS A 77 3.55 13.71 16.04
C LYS A 77 2.85 14.06 17.37
N PRO A 78 2.90 13.19 18.39
CA PRO A 78 3.72 11.97 18.47
C PRO A 78 3.06 10.78 17.76
N LEU A 79 3.83 10.11 16.90
CA LEU A 79 3.52 8.78 16.41
C LEU A 79 4.19 7.77 17.35
N SER A 80 3.60 6.60 17.56
CA SER A 80 4.19 5.57 18.42
C SER A 80 5.61 5.22 17.97
N ALA A 81 6.52 5.08 18.92
CA ALA A 81 7.95 4.98 18.63
C ALA A 81 8.28 3.82 17.67
N GLY A 82 8.82 4.15 16.50
CA GLY A 82 9.41 3.18 15.56
C GLY A 82 8.43 2.40 14.67
N ILE A 83 7.15 2.81 14.56
CA ILE A 83 6.16 2.14 13.70
C ILE A 83 6.16 2.66 12.24
N ILE A 84 6.56 3.92 12.03
CA ILE A 84 6.47 4.58 10.72
C ILE A 84 7.49 4.01 9.74
N GLU A 85 8.69 3.68 10.21
CA GLU A 85 9.75 3.10 9.38
C GLU A 85 9.36 1.70 8.87
N PRO A 86 8.80 0.78 9.69
CA PRO A 86 8.19 -0.45 9.19
C PRO A 86 7.07 -0.21 8.18
N ILE A 87 6.12 0.69 8.45
CA ILE A 87 4.99 0.94 7.55
C ILE A 87 5.49 1.44 6.19
N THR A 88 6.38 2.43 6.18
CA THR A 88 6.95 3.00 4.95
C THR A 88 7.82 2.01 4.19
N GLY A 89 8.63 1.21 4.90
CA GLY A 89 9.44 0.15 4.32
C GLY A 89 8.60 -0.92 3.63
N ILE A 90 7.55 -1.41 4.30
CA ILE A 90 6.64 -2.41 3.73
C ILE A 90 5.88 -1.81 2.55
N ARG A 91 5.36 -0.57 2.66
CA ARG A 91 4.68 0.12 1.56
C ARG A 91 5.57 0.21 0.31
N LYS A 92 6.83 0.61 0.47
CA LYS A 92 7.80 0.71 -0.64
C LYS A 92 7.96 -0.64 -1.36
N GLU A 93 8.05 -1.72 -0.60
CA GLU A 93 8.20 -3.07 -1.12
C GLU A 93 6.92 -3.56 -1.84
N VAL A 94 5.75 -3.29 -1.27
CA VAL A 94 4.46 -3.58 -1.91
C VAL A 94 4.34 -2.86 -3.26
N ILE A 95 4.65 -1.57 -3.31
CA ILE A 95 4.62 -0.79 -4.56
C ILE A 95 5.59 -1.38 -5.60
N ARG A 96 6.79 -1.77 -5.18
CA ARG A 96 7.77 -2.44 -6.06
C ARG A 96 7.18 -3.70 -6.70
N GLN A 97 6.55 -4.56 -5.91
CA GLN A 97 5.93 -5.80 -6.38
C GLN A 97 4.72 -5.56 -7.29
N LEU A 98 3.93 -4.52 -7.01
CA LEU A 98 2.78 -4.15 -7.85
C LEU A 98 3.20 -3.63 -9.22
N LEU A 99 4.28 -2.84 -9.30
CA LEU A 99 4.78 -2.28 -10.55
C LEU A 99 5.54 -3.29 -11.42
N ALA A 100 6.16 -4.31 -10.80
CA ALA A 100 7.08 -5.21 -11.48
C ALA A 100 6.51 -5.88 -12.74
N PRO A 101 5.28 -6.42 -12.77
CA PRO A 101 4.74 -7.03 -13.99
C PRO A 101 4.56 -6.03 -15.13
N ALA A 102 3.93 -4.88 -14.87
CA ALA A 102 3.66 -3.88 -15.89
C ALA A 102 4.96 -3.32 -16.49
N TYR A 103 5.97 -3.07 -15.66
CA TYR A 103 7.28 -2.62 -16.12
C TYR A 103 8.06 -3.70 -16.86
N SER A 104 7.96 -4.96 -16.43
CA SER A 104 8.58 -6.09 -17.12
C SER A 104 7.98 -6.28 -18.52
N ASP A 105 6.65 -6.24 -18.63
CA ASP A 105 5.98 -6.35 -19.92
C ASP A 105 6.31 -5.17 -20.82
N PHE A 106 6.29 -3.95 -20.30
CA PHE A 106 6.66 -2.76 -21.07
C PHE A 106 8.06 -2.92 -21.68
N LYS A 107 9.06 -3.27 -20.87
CA LYS A 107 10.43 -3.52 -21.34
C LYS A 107 10.51 -4.65 -22.36
N LEU A 108 9.73 -5.72 -22.17
CA LEU A 108 9.71 -6.86 -23.07
C LEU A 108 9.26 -6.42 -24.48
N TYR A 109 8.14 -5.70 -24.58
CA TYR A 109 7.61 -5.21 -25.85
C TYR A 109 8.44 -4.05 -26.44
N ASP A 110 9.01 -3.18 -25.60
CA ASP A 110 9.86 -2.06 -26.01
C ASP A 110 11.16 -2.52 -26.67
N SER A 111 11.73 -3.63 -26.20
CA SER A 111 13.03 -4.11 -26.68
C SER A 111 13.06 -4.45 -28.18
N ARG A 112 11.90 -4.77 -28.79
CA ARG A 112 11.71 -5.18 -30.19
C ARG A 112 12.70 -6.25 -30.73
N LYS A 113 13.46 -6.92 -29.87
CA LYS A 113 14.52 -7.87 -30.27
C LYS A 113 13.96 -9.14 -30.90
N ARG A 114 12.72 -9.51 -30.57
CA ARG A 114 12.03 -10.69 -31.09
C ARG A 114 10.52 -10.47 -31.08
N LEU A 115 9.83 -11.20 -31.94
CA LEU A 115 8.37 -11.30 -31.91
C LEU A 115 7.94 -12.11 -30.67
N ILE A 116 7.02 -11.54 -29.90
CA ILE A 116 6.48 -12.13 -28.67
C ILE A 116 5.20 -12.90 -29.01
N CYS A 117 4.34 -12.35 -29.85
CA CYS A 117 3.14 -13.02 -30.32
C CYS A 117 3.52 -14.28 -31.11
N GLN A 118 3.01 -15.42 -30.65
CA GLN A 118 3.24 -16.72 -31.30
C GLN A 118 2.08 -17.21 -32.15
N ARG A 119 0.91 -16.54 -32.14
CA ARG A 119 -0.30 -17.04 -32.81
C ARG A 119 -0.75 -16.29 -34.05
N GLY A 120 -0.03 -15.26 -34.46
CA GLY A 120 -0.24 -14.68 -35.79
C GLY A 120 0.12 -15.70 -36.87
N LYS A 121 -0.77 -15.85 -37.87
CA LYS A 121 -0.58 -16.80 -39.00
C LYS A 121 0.66 -16.47 -39.84
N THR A 122 1.02 -15.19 -39.92
CA THR A 122 2.18 -14.68 -40.66
C THR A 122 3.13 -13.95 -39.72
N ARG A 123 4.34 -13.64 -40.19
CA ARG A 123 5.26 -12.75 -39.46
C ARG A 123 4.66 -11.37 -39.24
N ASP A 124 3.98 -10.82 -40.25
CA ASP A 124 3.39 -9.49 -40.20
C ASP A 124 2.24 -9.42 -39.18
N ASN A 125 1.40 -10.44 -39.12
CA ASN A 125 0.32 -10.51 -38.11
C ASN A 125 0.89 -10.58 -36.68
N ARG A 126 2.01 -11.28 -36.48
CA ARG A 126 2.68 -11.34 -35.18
C ARG A 126 3.26 -9.97 -34.80
N ALA A 127 3.93 -9.30 -35.73
CA ALA A 127 4.44 -7.95 -35.54
C ALA A 127 3.32 -6.93 -35.25
N ALA A 128 2.18 -7.07 -35.91
CA ALA A 128 0.99 -6.25 -35.68
C ALA A 128 0.36 -6.48 -34.29
N CYS A 129 0.21 -7.74 -33.81
CA CYS A 129 -0.23 -7.98 -32.41
C CYS A 129 0.77 -7.35 -31.43
N ASP A 130 2.08 -7.55 -31.60
CA ASP A 130 3.09 -6.99 -30.68
C ASP A 130 3.04 -5.46 -30.64
N THR A 131 2.89 -4.82 -31.80
CA THR A 131 2.79 -3.36 -31.91
C THR A 131 1.50 -2.84 -31.27
N SER A 132 0.37 -3.51 -31.50
CA SER A 132 -0.92 -3.18 -30.89
C SER A 132 -0.87 -3.29 -29.36
N ILE A 133 -0.25 -4.35 -28.83
CA ILE A 133 -0.07 -4.53 -27.38
C ILE A 133 0.85 -3.45 -26.81
N TYR A 134 2.02 -3.23 -27.44
CA TYR A 134 2.97 -2.22 -27.00
C TYR A 134 2.33 -0.84 -26.94
N TYR A 135 1.61 -0.46 -28.00
CA TYR A 135 0.91 0.82 -28.09
C TYR A 135 -0.15 0.96 -26.98
N SER A 136 -1.01 -0.05 -26.82
CA SER A 136 -2.06 -0.04 -25.79
C SER A 136 -1.51 0.03 -24.38
N LEU A 137 -0.44 -0.73 -24.10
CA LEU A 137 0.25 -0.72 -22.82
C LEU A 137 0.88 0.65 -22.56
N SER A 138 1.56 1.22 -23.56
CA SER A 138 2.18 2.54 -23.48
C SER A 138 1.16 3.62 -23.17
N ILE A 139 0.03 3.66 -23.90
CA ILE A 139 -1.06 4.60 -23.64
C ILE A 139 -1.61 4.42 -22.23
N SER A 140 -1.87 3.19 -21.81
CA SER A 140 -2.40 2.91 -20.48
C SER A 140 -1.45 3.39 -19.40
N LEU A 141 -0.15 3.13 -19.53
CA LEU A 141 0.89 3.58 -18.61
C LEU A 141 1.04 5.11 -18.60
N VAL A 142 0.90 5.79 -19.74
CA VAL A 142 0.86 7.26 -19.80
C VAL A 142 -0.35 7.80 -19.05
N ARG A 143 -1.55 7.28 -19.33
CA ARG A 143 -2.80 7.72 -18.71
C ARG A 143 -2.77 7.62 -17.18
N ILE A 144 -2.08 6.63 -16.64
CA ILE A 144 -1.95 6.44 -15.19
C ILE A 144 -0.65 7.01 -14.60
N GLY A 145 0.18 7.70 -15.40
CA GLY A 145 1.38 8.40 -14.95
C GLY A 145 2.58 7.51 -14.60
N LEU A 146 2.67 6.31 -15.19
CA LEU A 146 3.66 5.27 -14.89
C LEU A 146 4.62 4.92 -16.04
N LEU A 147 4.51 5.56 -17.22
CA LEU A 147 5.38 5.24 -18.36
C LEU A 147 6.87 5.46 -18.06
N SER A 148 7.20 6.46 -17.24
CA SER A 148 8.59 6.83 -16.94
C SER A 148 9.33 5.85 -16.00
N LEU A 149 8.80 4.63 -15.80
CA LEU A 149 9.40 3.56 -14.99
C LEU A 149 9.83 4.04 -13.58
N LYS A 150 8.96 4.82 -12.94
CA LYS A 150 9.19 5.43 -11.63
C LYS A 150 9.61 4.39 -10.59
N LEU A 151 10.61 4.73 -9.79
CA LEU A 151 10.98 3.98 -8.59
C LEU A 151 9.84 4.03 -7.56
N PRO A 152 9.71 3.04 -6.66
CA PRO A 152 8.64 3.02 -5.65
C PRO A 152 8.55 4.28 -4.80
N ILE A 153 9.66 4.95 -4.54
CA ILE A 153 9.71 6.21 -3.76
C ILE A 153 9.12 7.40 -4.52
N GLN A 154 9.09 7.36 -5.84
CA GLN A 154 8.52 8.40 -6.71
C GLN A 154 7.01 8.19 -6.94
N ILE A 155 6.41 7.18 -6.29
CA ILE A 155 4.98 6.88 -6.40
C ILE A 155 4.24 7.56 -5.24
N GLN A 156 3.59 8.66 -5.59
CA GLN A 156 2.76 9.45 -4.68
C GLN A 156 1.40 8.79 -4.37
N TYR A 157 0.96 7.82 -5.19
CA TYR A 157 -0.27 7.08 -4.95
C TYR A 157 -0.15 6.24 -3.67
N ASN A 158 -1.24 6.13 -2.91
CA ASN A 158 -1.31 5.04 -1.93
C ASN A 158 -1.47 3.69 -2.65
N VAL A 159 -1.32 2.58 -1.93
CA VAL A 159 -1.36 1.24 -2.52
C VAL A 159 -2.72 0.95 -3.15
N ASN A 160 -3.82 1.39 -2.52
CA ASN A 160 -5.18 1.16 -3.02
C ASN A 160 -5.43 1.90 -4.36
N GLU A 161 -4.98 3.13 -4.46
CA GLU A 161 -5.02 3.94 -5.69
C GLU A 161 -4.15 3.32 -6.79
N LEU A 162 -2.94 2.89 -6.45
CA LEU A 162 -2.05 2.23 -7.40
C LEU A 162 -2.69 0.94 -7.94
N CYS A 163 -3.27 0.11 -7.06
CA CYS A 163 -3.99 -1.09 -7.48
C CYS A 163 -5.15 -0.77 -8.42
N SER A 164 -5.93 0.27 -8.11
CA SER A 164 -7.05 0.70 -8.96
C SER A 164 -6.57 1.18 -10.33
N LYS A 165 -5.46 1.94 -10.38
CA LYS A 165 -4.82 2.38 -11.63
C LYS A 165 -4.29 1.21 -12.45
N LEU A 166 -3.61 0.25 -11.83
CA LEU A 166 -3.10 -0.94 -12.52
C LEU A 166 -4.23 -1.81 -13.08
N ARG A 167 -5.36 -1.93 -12.37
CA ARG A 167 -6.57 -2.61 -12.86
C ARG A 167 -7.22 -1.93 -14.06
N SER A 168 -7.03 -0.62 -14.20
CA SER A 168 -7.56 0.15 -15.33
C SER A 168 -6.75 0.01 -16.62
N ILE A 169 -5.62 -0.70 -16.59
CA ILE A 169 -4.81 -0.94 -17.80
C ILE A 169 -5.60 -1.83 -18.77
N THR A 170 -5.89 -1.27 -19.95
CA THR A 170 -6.57 -1.97 -21.04
C THR A 170 -5.59 -2.25 -22.18
N ILE A 171 -5.57 -3.49 -22.66
CA ILE A 171 -4.75 -3.89 -23.80
C ILE A 171 -5.67 -4.20 -24.97
N GLU A 172 -5.65 -3.35 -25.99
CA GLU A 172 -6.28 -3.65 -27.26
C GLU A 172 -5.43 -4.66 -28.03
N ARG A 173 -6.10 -5.53 -28.77
CA ARG A 173 -5.47 -6.62 -29.52
C ARG A 173 -5.77 -6.43 -30.99
N PHE A 174 -4.78 -6.74 -31.82
CA PHE A 174 -4.93 -6.75 -33.27
C PHE A 174 -5.97 -7.78 -33.74
N ASP A 175 -6.00 -8.96 -33.10
CA ASP A 175 -7.00 -10.00 -33.34
C ASP A 175 -7.70 -10.35 -32.01
N PRO A 176 -9.02 -10.12 -31.89
CA PRO A 176 -9.75 -10.37 -30.64
C PRO A 176 -9.88 -11.86 -30.31
N THR A 177 -9.69 -12.76 -31.28
CA THR A 177 -9.80 -14.21 -31.09
C THR A 177 -8.58 -14.82 -30.42
N HIS A 178 -7.44 -14.11 -30.43
CA HIS A 178 -6.23 -14.54 -29.76
C HIS A 178 -6.06 -13.83 -28.41
N MET A 179 -5.98 -14.60 -27.32
CA MET A 179 -5.52 -14.10 -26.03
C MET A 179 -3.99 -13.89 -25.99
N CYS A 180 -3.45 -12.98 -26.82
CA CYS A 180 -2.10 -12.42 -26.61
C CYS A 180 -2.14 -11.35 -25.49
N GLY A 181 -1.04 -11.24 -24.74
CA GLY A 181 -0.79 -10.11 -23.83
C GLY A 181 -0.91 -10.40 -22.32
N PRO A 182 -0.53 -9.43 -21.48
CA PRO A 182 -0.26 -9.67 -20.05
C PRO A 182 -1.43 -9.45 -19.07
N THR A 183 -2.58 -8.95 -19.52
CA THR A 183 -3.63 -8.39 -18.63
C THR A 183 -4.13 -9.32 -17.53
N CYS A 184 -4.26 -10.63 -17.78
CA CYS A 184 -4.68 -11.58 -16.75
C CYS A 184 -3.68 -11.69 -15.57
N LYS A 185 -2.40 -11.38 -15.81
CA LYS A 185 -1.34 -11.48 -14.80
C LYS A 185 -1.37 -10.34 -13.78
N TYR A 186 -1.94 -9.18 -14.15
CA TYR A 186 -1.93 -8.00 -13.26
C TYR A 186 -2.88 -8.16 -12.09
N ASN A 187 -4.12 -8.59 -12.36
CA ASN A 187 -5.11 -8.78 -11.29
C ASN A 187 -4.68 -9.86 -10.30
N GLU A 188 -4.12 -10.96 -10.80
CA GLU A 188 -3.62 -12.03 -9.94
C GLU A 188 -2.39 -11.58 -9.15
N ASN A 189 -1.45 -10.83 -9.75
CA ASN A 189 -0.32 -10.27 -9.02
C ASN A 189 -0.79 -9.31 -7.91
N ILE A 190 -1.70 -8.38 -8.22
CA ILE A 190 -2.30 -7.46 -7.24
C ILE A 190 -2.90 -8.25 -6.08
N ARG A 191 -3.73 -9.27 -6.37
CA ARG A 191 -4.35 -10.10 -5.34
C ARG A 191 -3.31 -10.78 -4.45
N ARG A 192 -2.30 -11.42 -5.04
CA ARG A 192 -1.23 -12.09 -4.29
C ARG A 192 -0.44 -11.13 -3.42
N THR A 193 -0.02 -10.00 -3.98
CA THR A 193 0.74 -8.98 -3.24
C THR A 193 -0.06 -8.43 -2.07
N LEU A 194 -1.36 -8.15 -2.23
CA LEU A 194 -2.20 -7.61 -1.15
C LEU A 194 -2.48 -8.63 -0.02
N VAL A 195 -2.50 -9.92 -0.32
CA VAL A 195 -2.66 -10.98 0.70
C VAL A 195 -1.36 -11.23 1.46
N ALA A 196 -0.20 -11.06 0.80
CA ALA A 196 1.12 -11.33 1.36
C ALA A 196 1.74 -10.14 2.12
N ILE A 197 0.99 -9.06 2.38
CA ILE A 197 1.50 -7.90 3.14
C ILE A 197 1.79 -8.32 4.59
N PRO A 198 3.04 -8.21 5.06
CA PRO A 198 3.37 -8.54 6.45
C PRO A 198 2.88 -7.46 7.42
N SER A 199 2.66 -7.85 8.68
CA SER A 199 2.32 -6.91 9.75
C SER A 199 3.53 -5.99 10.05
N PRO A 200 3.33 -4.66 10.20
CA PRO A 200 4.39 -3.73 10.61
C PRO A 200 4.65 -3.78 12.12
N VAL A 201 3.80 -4.46 12.89
CA VAL A 201 3.87 -4.50 14.34
C VAL A 201 4.93 -5.50 14.78
N LYS A 202 6.03 -4.97 15.33
CA LYS A 202 7.11 -5.75 15.94
C LYS A 202 6.78 -6.20 17.37
N THR A 203 7.49 -7.22 17.84
CA THR A 203 7.34 -7.80 19.20
C THR A 203 7.44 -6.76 20.31
N PHE A 204 8.34 -5.77 20.18
CA PHE A 204 8.48 -4.74 21.21
C PHE A 204 7.23 -3.85 21.32
N HIS A 205 6.48 -3.65 20.22
CA HIS A 205 5.23 -2.91 20.27
C HIS A 205 4.18 -3.68 21.06
N VAL A 206 4.08 -4.98 20.79
CA VAL A 206 3.16 -5.89 21.49
C VAL A 206 3.48 -5.91 22.98
N GLU A 207 4.75 -6.05 23.34
CA GLU A 207 5.18 -6.09 24.73
C GLU A 207 4.95 -4.74 25.45
N HIS A 208 5.16 -3.61 24.77
CA HIS A 208 4.81 -2.30 25.33
C HIS A 208 3.31 -2.21 25.64
N MET A 209 2.47 -2.51 24.65
CA MET A 209 1.02 -2.41 24.79
C MET A 209 0.46 -3.38 25.83
N ARG A 210 1.05 -4.57 25.97
CA ARG A 210 0.73 -5.52 27.05
C ARG A 210 0.95 -4.87 28.43
N ARG A 211 2.11 -4.24 28.64
CA ARG A 211 2.43 -3.54 29.90
C ARG A 211 1.50 -2.36 30.15
N GLN A 212 1.17 -1.58 29.12
CA GLN A 212 0.22 -0.46 29.25
C GLN A 212 -1.15 -0.95 29.68
N ARG A 213 -1.65 -2.01 29.04
CA ARG A 213 -2.94 -2.61 29.38
C ARG A 213 -2.96 -3.10 30.83
N GLU A 214 -1.94 -3.83 31.26
CA GLU A 214 -1.83 -4.31 32.66
C GLU A 214 -1.77 -3.18 33.68
N ALA A 215 -1.11 -2.06 33.34
CA ALA A 215 -1.09 -0.88 34.20
C ALA A 215 -2.48 -0.23 34.31
N LEU A 216 -3.26 -0.27 33.23
CA LEU A 216 -4.60 0.32 33.11
C LEU A 216 -5.75 -0.58 33.56
N GLY A 217 -5.50 -1.82 33.95
CA GLY A 217 -6.49 -2.75 34.53
C GLY A 217 -7.33 -3.45 33.47
#